data_AF-A0A356TIP1-F1
#
_entry.id   AF-A0A356TIP1-F1
#
_cell.length_a   1.000
_cell.length_b   1.000
_cell.length_c   1.000
_cell.angle_alpha   90.00
_cell.angle_beta   90.00
_cell.angle_gamma   90.00
#
_symmetry.space_group_name_H-M   'P 1'
#
loop_
_entity.id
_entity.type
_entity.pdbx_description
1 polymer ?
#
loop_
_entity_poly.entity_id
_entity_poly.type
_entity_poly.pdbx_seq_one_letter_code
_entity_poly.pdbx_strand_id
1 'polypeptide(L)'
;MQMRTAAPSVSGYLSPEQIMRVVRRNQAAVRYCYENELQRQPSLSGRIEIQWRIARNGSVTSARVGSTTMRNARVEGCIVRQVRRWRFPQPDGGEVDVRFPFIFGSGG
;
A
#
# COMPACT_ATOMS: atom_id res chain seq x y z
N MET A 1 -4.33 16.30 7.27
CA MET A 1 -3.52 15.08 7.46
C MET A 1 -2.61 14.87 6.25
N GLN A 2 -1.29 15.08 6.39
CA GLN A 2 -0.33 14.94 5.29
C GLN A 2 0.35 13.57 5.34
N MET A 3 0.13 12.72 4.33
CA MET A 3 0.93 11.51 4.14
C MET A 3 2.22 11.90 3.44
N ARG A 4 3.34 11.85 4.18
CA ARG A 4 4.69 11.94 3.60
C ARG A 4 5.09 10.56 3.07
N THR A 5 5.38 10.48 1.78
CA THR A 5 5.85 9.26 1.12
C THR A 5 7.35 9.36 0.86
N ALA A 6 8.12 8.33 1.23
CA ALA A 6 9.50 8.18 0.77
C ALA A 6 9.51 7.74 -0.71
N ALA A 7 10.56 8.10 -1.45
CA ALA A 7 10.72 7.71 -2.85
C ALA A 7 10.80 6.18 -2.99
N PRO A 8 10.00 5.54 -3.87
CA PRO A 8 10.08 4.10 -4.08
C PRO A 8 11.39 3.73 -4.76
N SER A 9 12.08 2.70 -4.26
CA SER A 9 13.16 2.03 -4.99
C SER A 9 12.54 1.15 -6.07
N VAL A 10 12.45 1.66 -7.30
CA VAL A 10 11.90 0.93 -8.44
C VAL A 10 13.06 0.28 -9.21
N SER A 11 13.10 -1.05 -9.30
CA SER A 11 13.82 -1.72 -10.38
C SER A 11 13.05 -1.47 -11.67
N GLY A 12 13.63 -0.63 -12.52
CA GLY A 12 12.95 0.17 -13.54
C GLY A 12 12.14 -0.62 -14.56
N TYR A 13 10.82 -0.52 -14.45
CA TYR A 13 9.83 -0.71 -15.54
C TYR A 13 8.49 0.02 -15.30
N LEU A 14 8.29 0.65 -14.13
CA LEU A 14 7.23 1.61 -13.85
C LEU A 14 7.81 2.79 -13.08
N SER A 15 7.42 4.01 -13.42
CA SER A 15 7.91 5.19 -12.70
C SER A 15 7.30 5.28 -11.29
N PRO A 16 8.00 5.89 -10.32
CA PRO A 16 7.44 6.23 -9.02
C PRO A 16 6.07 6.92 -9.10
N GLU A 17 5.86 7.77 -10.10
CA GLU A 17 4.62 8.52 -10.31
C GLU A 17 3.46 7.63 -10.77
N GLN A 18 3.73 6.64 -11.62
CA GLN A 18 2.72 5.65 -12.03
C GLN A 18 2.26 4.81 -10.84
N ILE A 19 3.20 4.38 -9.98
CA ILE A 19 2.87 3.68 -8.74
C ILE A 19 2.04 4.59 -7.82
N MET A 20 2.49 5.82 -7.60
CA MET A 20 1.82 6.80 -6.74
C MET A 20 0.42 7.14 -7.21
N ARG A 21 0.17 7.22 -8.52
CA ARG A 21 -1.16 7.46 -9.09
C ARG A 21 -2.14 6.37 -8.67
N VAL A 22 -1.74 5.11 -8.77
CA VAL A 22 -2.58 3.96 -8.39
C VAL A 22 -2.80 3.93 -6.88
N VAL A 23 -1.74 4.17 -6.09
CA VAL A 23 -1.86 4.25 -4.62
C VAL A 23 -2.87 5.33 -4.21
N ARG A 24 -2.75 6.56 -4.75
CA ARG A 24 -3.64 7.68 -4.45
C ARG A 24 -5.09 7.38 -4.83
N ARG A 25 -5.31 6.80 -6.02
CA ARG A 25 -6.65 6.40 -6.48
C ARG A 25 -7.34 5.41 -5.54
N ASN A 26 -6.56 4.56 -4.88
CA ASN A 26 -7.06 3.52 -3.99
C ASN A 26 -6.95 3.89 -2.50
N GLN A 27 -6.52 5.11 -2.17
CA GLN A 27 -6.27 5.54 -0.80
C GLN A 27 -7.52 5.45 0.08
N ALA A 28 -8.71 5.70 -0.48
CA ALA A 28 -9.98 5.59 0.24
C ALA A 28 -10.23 4.15 0.74
N ALA A 29 -9.93 3.13 -0.07
CA ALA A 29 -10.11 1.73 0.32
C ALA A 29 -9.10 1.31 1.41
N VAL A 30 -7.87 1.83 1.37
CA VAL A 30 -6.87 1.62 2.41
C VAL A 30 -7.28 2.32 3.71
N ARG A 31 -7.80 3.54 3.61
CA ARG A 31 -8.34 4.30 4.74
C ARG A 31 -9.50 3.57 5.41
N TYR A 32 -10.43 3.00 4.64
CA TYR A 32 -11.52 2.18 5.16
C TYR A 32 -11.02 1.01 6.01
N CYS A 33 -9.96 0.31 5.57
CA CYS A 33 -9.36 -0.79 6.35
C CYS A 33 -8.89 -0.35 7.74
N TYR A 34 -8.37 0.86 7.86
CA TYR A 34 -7.92 1.43 9.13
C TYR A 34 -9.09 1.95 9.97
N GLU A 35 -10.01 2.72 9.38
CA GLU A 35 -11.14 3.33 10.09
C GLU A 35 -12.06 2.29 10.74
N ASN A 36 -12.26 1.14 10.07
CA ASN A 36 -13.06 0.05 10.62
C ASN A 36 -12.51 -0.51 11.95
N GLU A 37 -11.18 -0.53 12.12
CA GLU A 37 -10.56 -0.96 13.38
C GLU A 37 -10.33 0.21 14.35
N LEU A 38 -10.18 1.44 13.84
CA LEU A 38 -10.06 2.64 14.67
C LEU A 38 -11.30 2.85 15.55
N GLN A 39 -12.50 2.55 15.04
CA GLN A 39 -13.74 2.58 15.83
C GLN A 39 -13.71 1.62 17.03
N ARG A 40 -12.91 0.54 16.96
CA ARG A 40 -12.76 -0.46 18.02
C ARG A 40 -11.56 -0.16 18.93
N GLN A 41 -10.52 0.45 18.37
CA GLN A 41 -9.28 0.80 19.06
C GLN A 41 -8.91 2.25 18.70
N PRO A 42 -9.44 3.25 19.43
CA PRO A 42 -9.25 4.66 19.08
C PRO A 42 -7.79 5.16 19.11
N SER A 43 -6.91 4.46 19.84
CA SER A 43 -5.47 4.73 19.91
C SER A 43 -4.66 4.06 18.80
N LEU A 44 -5.31 3.33 17.89
CA LEU A 44 -4.64 2.60 16.82
C LEU A 44 -3.85 3.58 15.94
N SER A 45 -2.57 3.31 15.77
CA SER A 45 -1.67 4.13 14.95
C SER A 45 -0.45 3.30 14.58
N GLY A 46 0.36 3.79 13.65
CA GLY A 46 1.61 3.16 13.27
C GLY A 46 1.82 3.09 11.76
N ARG A 47 2.88 2.38 11.37
CA ARG A 47 3.31 2.19 9.99
C ARG A 47 3.05 0.75 9.56
N ILE A 48 2.50 0.57 8.37
CA ILE A 48 2.39 -0.73 7.71
C ILE A 48 3.07 -0.63 6.35
N GLU A 49 4.14 -1.39 6.16
CA GLU A 49 4.76 -1.56 4.85
C GLU A 49 4.16 -2.76 4.14
N ILE A 50 3.63 -2.51 2.94
CA ILE A 50 3.15 -3.58 2.06
C ILE A 50 4.18 -3.77 0.95
N GLN A 51 4.47 -5.03 0.66
CA GLN A 51 5.31 -5.44 -0.45
C GLN A 51 4.44 -6.21 -1.45
N TRP A 52 4.49 -5.83 -2.72
CA TRP A 52 3.73 -6.50 -3.78
C TRP A 52 4.51 -6.56 -5.09
N ARG A 53 4.12 -7.52 -5.93
CA ARG A 53 4.68 -7.73 -7.26
C ARG A 53 3.65 -7.44 -8.33
N ILE A 54 4.08 -6.72 -9.37
CA ILE A 54 3.29 -6.35 -10.53
C ILE A 54 3.81 -7.16 -11.73
N ALA A 55 2.94 -7.94 -12.36
CA ALA A 55 3.26 -8.66 -13.59
C ALA A 55 3.28 -7.73 -14.81
N ARG A 56 3.83 -8.25 -15.92
CA ARG A 56 3.89 -7.57 -17.23
C ARG A 56 2.56 -7.03 -17.75
N ASN A 57 1.42 -7.58 -17.32
CA ASN A 57 0.09 -7.10 -17.70
C ASN A 57 -0.51 -6.06 -16.73
N GLY A 58 0.30 -5.53 -15.80
CA GLY A 58 -0.13 -4.57 -14.78
C GLY A 58 -0.95 -5.17 -13.63
N SER A 59 -1.13 -6.49 -13.58
CA SER A 59 -1.81 -7.17 -12.47
C SER A 59 -0.89 -7.33 -11.26
N VAL A 60 -1.46 -7.26 -10.06
CA VAL A 60 -0.72 -7.63 -8.83
C VAL A 60 -0.77 -9.14 -8.67
N THR A 61 0.39 -9.81 -8.74
CA THR A 61 0.50 -11.27 -8.62
C THR A 61 0.72 -11.75 -7.19
N SER A 62 1.33 -10.91 -6.34
CA SER A 62 1.50 -11.20 -4.92
C SER A 62 1.45 -9.92 -4.10
N ALA A 63 0.93 -10.00 -2.87
CA ALA A 63 1.01 -8.93 -1.89
C ALA A 63 1.07 -9.50 -0.48
N ARG A 64 1.91 -8.90 0.36
CA ARG A 64 2.15 -9.29 1.75
C ARG A 64 2.60 -8.10 2.60
N VAL A 65 2.48 -8.24 3.91
CA VAL A 65 3.11 -7.31 4.86
C VAL A 65 4.63 -7.54 4.81
N GLY A 66 5.39 -6.46 4.64
CA GLY A 66 6.84 -6.46 4.75
C GLY A 66 7.30 -6.23 6.19
N SER A 67 6.82 -5.13 6.78
CA SER A 67 7.05 -4.76 8.18
C SER A 67 5.88 -3.94 8.71
N THR A 68 5.63 -3.98 10.01
CA THR A 68 4.51 -3.26 10.65
C THR A 68 4.88 -2.86 12.07
N THR A 69 4.49 -1.64 12.46
CA THR A 69 4.48 -1.21 13.87
C THR A 69 3.07 -1.16 14.44
N MET A 70 2.03 -1.24 13.59
CA MET A 70 0.62 -1.21 14.02
C MET A 70 0.21 -2.50 14.74
N ARG A 71 0.82 -3.64 14.36
CA ARG A 71 0.56 -4.97 14.96
C ARG A 71 -0.94 -5.33 15.02
N ASN A 72 -1.69 -4.95 13.99
CA ASN A 72 -3.12 -5.23 13.89
C ASN A 72 -3.39 -6.04 12.62
N ALA A 73 -3.53 -7.35 12.80
CA ALA A 73 -3.70 -8.31 11.70
C ALA A 73 -4.96 -8.05 10.86
N ARG A 74 -6.00 -7.42 11.41
CA ARG A 74 -7.24 -7.10 10.67
C ARG A 74 -7.01 -5.97 9.69
N VAL A 75 -6.36 -4.88 10.12
CA VAL A 75 -5.98 -3.77 9.23
C VAL A 75 -5.00 -4.26 8.18
N GLU A 76 -3.93 -4.93 8.60
CA GLU A 76 -2.87 -5.45 7.74
C GLU A 76 -3.43 -6.38 6.65
N GLY A 77 -4.24 -7.36 7.04
CA GLY A 77 -4.89 -8.28 6.12
C GLY A 77 -5.88 -7.59 5.17
N CYS A 78 -6.62 -6.59 5.66
CA CYS A 78 -7.51 -5.80 4.81
C CYS A 78 -6.74 -5.05 3.72
N ILE A 79 -5.65 -4.35 4.08
CA ILE A 79 -4.83 -3.61 3.12
C ILE A 79 -4.23 -4.55 2.08
N VAL A 80 -3.69 -5.71 2.50
CA VAL A 80 -3.17 -6.71 1.57
C VAL A 80 -4.24 -7.14 0.57
N ARG A 81 -5.48 -7.40 1.00
CA ARG A 81 -6.59 -7.75 0.10
C ARG A 81 -6.96 -6.63 -0.87
N GLN A 82 -6.87 -5.36 -0.44
CA GLN A 82 -7.08 -4.21 -1.32
C GLN A 82 -5.99 -4.15 -2.39
N VAL A 83 -4.72 -4.22 -1.98
CA VAL A 83 -3.57 -4.13 -2.90
C VAL A 83 -3.59 -5.23 -3.97
N ARG A 84 -3.98 -6.47 -3.62
CA ARG A 84 -4.12 -7.57 -4.59
C ARG A 84 -5.13 -7.28 -5.71
N ARG A 85 -6.07 -6.36 -5.51
CA ARG A 85 -7.10 -5.99 -6.50
C ARG A 85 -6.68 -4.83 -7.39
N TRP A 86 -5.55 -4.20 -7.09
CA TRP A 86 -5.10 -3.04 -7.85
C TRP A 86 -4.65 -3.44 -9.25
N ARG A 87 -4.80 -2.48 -10.17
CA ARG A 87 -4.31 -2.57 -11.53
C ARG A 87 -3.39 -1.39 -11.79
N PHE A 88 -2.19 -1.72 -12.25
CA PHE A 88 -1.18 -0.76 -12.64
C PHE A 88 -1.14 -0.64 -14.16
N PRO A 89 -0.58 0.46 -14.69
CA PRO A 89 -0.15 0.50 -16.08
C PRO A 89 0.74 -0.71 -16.39
N GLN A 90 0.71 -1.15 -17.64
CA GLN A 90 1.64 -2.15 -18.11
C GLN A 90 3.08 -1.63 -17.92
N PRO A 91 3.95 -2.38 -17.21
CA PRO A 91 5.36 -2.03 -17.11
C PRO A 91 6.03 -2.08 -18.49
N ASP A 92 7.04 -1.22 -18.69
CA ASP A 92 7.84 -1.17 -19.93
C ASP A 92 8.70 -2.44 -20.14
N GLY A 93 8.75 -3.32 -19.14
CA GLY A 93 9.36 -4.64 -19.20
C GLY A 93 9.24 -5.38 -17.86
N GLY A 94 9.63 -6.66 -17.83
CA GLY A 94 9.79 -7.42 -16.59
C GLY A 94 8.60 -7.45 -15.61
N GLU A 95 8.88 -7.90 -14.40
CA GLU A 95 7.98 -7.76 -13.25
C GLU A 95 8.53 -6.66 -12.34
N VAL A 96 7.66 -5.96 -11.63
CA VAL A 96 8.05 -4.86 -10.72
C VAL A 96 7.74 -5.26 -9.29
N ASP A 97 8.77 -5.28 -8.44
CA ASP A 97 8.61 -5.42 -7.00
C ASP A 97 8.51 -4.03 -6.35
N VAL A 98 7.46 -3.81 -5.57
CA VAL A 98 7.16 -2.53 -4.91
C VAL A 98 7.11 -2.72 -3.41
N ARG A 99 7.71 -1.79 -2.67
CA ARG A 99 7.55 -1.65 -1.22
C ARG A 99 7.02 -0.26 -0.92
N PHE A 100 5.89 -0.18 -0.21
CA PHE A 100 5.26 1.09 0.09
C PHE A 100 4.81 1.17 1.56
N PRO A 101 5.27 2.17 2.32
CA PRO A 101 4.81 2.41 3.67
C PRO A 101 3.50 3.20 3.67
N PHE A 102 2.46 2.62 4.28
CA PHE A 102 1.27 3.34 4.73
C PHE A 102 1.48 3.79 6.17
N ILE A 103 1.37 5.09 6.41
CA ILE A 103 1.55 5.69 7.74
C ILE A 103 0.18 6.15 8.23
N PHE A 104 -0.23 5.62 9.37
CA PHE A 104 -1.46 5.95 10.06
C PHE A 104 -1.12 6.60 11.40
N GLY A 105 -1.76 7.72 11.68
CA GLY A 105 -1.66 8.38 12.97
C GLY A 105 -2.86 9.28 13.16
N SER A 106 -3.05 9.77 14.37
CA SER A 106 -3.76 11.02 14.57
C SER A 106 -2.85 12.12 14.04
N GLY A 107 -3.15 12.66 12.87
CA GLY A 107 -2.61 13.96 12.52
C GLY A 107 -3.18 14.90 13.56
N GLY A 108 -2.29 15.43 14.40
CA GLY A 108 -2.61 16.62 15.18
C GLY A 108 -3.10 17.74 14.25
#